data_AF-A0A5Q2F9Q3-F1
#
_entry.id   AF-A0A5Q2F9Q3-F1
#
_cell.length_a   1.000
_cell.length_b   1.000
_cell.length_c   1.000
_cell.angle_alpha   90.00
_cell.angle_beta   90.00
_cell.angle_gamma   90.00
#
_symmetry.space_group_name_H-M   'P 1'
#
loop_
_entity.id
_entity.type
_entity.pdbx_description
1 polymer ?
#
loop_
_entity_poly.entity_id
_entity_poly.type
_entity_poly.pdbx_seq_one_letter_code
_entity_poly.pdbx_strand_id
1 'polypeptide(L)'
;MTGFQPDQRTGRFAIAVESARDDGSAPVRGPEEGDAVQRAWHGTVAVVRGLAGLDKYDRYVAHQSRTHPDEPLLSEAEFWRCSWDAEGRNPKARCC
;
A
#
# COMPACT_ATOMS: atom_id res chain seq x y z
N MET A 1 -21.81 4.77 32.39
CA MET A 1 -21.36 3.41 32.03
C MET A 1 -22.35 2.83 31.03
N THR A 2 -22.17 3.13 29.74
CA THR A 2 -22.90 2.45 28.66
C THR A 2 -21.88 2.26 27.55
N GLY A 3 -21.35 1.04 27.47
CA GLY A 3 -20.28 0.68 26.56
C GLY A 3 -20.75 0.71 25.11
N PHE A 4 -20.03 1.45 24.28
CA PHE A 4 -20.07 1.33 22.84
C PHE A 4 -19.43 -0.02 22.46
N GLN A 5 -20.24 -1.01 22.11
CA GLN A 5 -19.77 -2.27 21.54
C GLN A 5 -19.86 -2.21 20.01
N PRO A 6 -18.73 -2.16 19.28
CA PRO A 6 -18.76 -2.31 17.84
C PRO A 6 -19.01 -3.77 17.45
N ASP A 7 -20.12 -3.94 16.73
CA ASP A 7 -20.58 -5.11 15.97
C ASP A 7 -19.45 -5.76 15.14
N GLN A 8 -19.08 -6.99 15.50
CA GLN A 8 -18.01 -7.80 14.88
C GLN A 8 -18.50 -8.53 13.61
N ARG A 9 -19.31 -7.88 12.77
CA ARG A 9 -20.04 -8.54 11.69
C ARG A 9 -19.52 -8.23 10.28
N THR A 10 -18.21 -8.23 10.08
CA THR A 10 -17.62 -8.29 8.73
C THR A 10 -16.34 -9.12 8.73
N GLY A 11 -16.49 -10.43 8.82
CA GLY A 11 -15.38 -11.39 8.81
C GLY A 11 -15.57 -12.45 7.72
N ARG A 12 -15.56 -12.06 6.45
CA ARG A 12 -15.42 -13.02 5.33
C ARG A 12 -14.59 -12.41 4.20
N PHE A 13 -13.29 -12.30 4.45
CA PHE A 13 -12.27 -12.35 3.41
C PHE A 13 -11.20 -13.33 3.87
N ALA A 14 -11.55 -14.62 3.88
CA ALA A 14 -10.57 -15.67 3.94
C ALA A 14 -9.93 -15.79 2.55
N ILE A 15 -8.80 -15.12 2.33
CA ILE A 15 -7.86 -15.56 1.30
C ILE A 15 -7.15 -16.76 1.92
N ALA A 16 -7.60 -17.97 1.59
CA ALA A 16 -6.86 -19.18 1.88
C ALA A 16 -5.59 -19.17 1.02
N VAL A 17 -4.47 -18.73 1.60
CA VAL A 17 -3.16 -18.98 1.05
C VAL A 17 -2.79 -20.41 1.46
N GLU A 18 -3.01 -21.34 0.54
CA GLU A 18 -2.77 -22.75 0.78
C GLU A 18 -1.27 -22.99 1.09
N SER A 19 -1.06 -23.84 2.09
CA SER A 19 0.18 -24.11 2.80
C SER A 19 1.25 -24.76 1.93
N ALA A 20 2.43 -24.13 1.87
CA ALA A 20 3.67 -24.80 1.50
C ALA A 20 4.58 -24.93 2.74
N ARG A 21 4.48 -26.07 3.43
CA ARG A 21 5.56 -26.67 4.22
C ARG A 21 5.34 -28.18 4.25
N ASP A 22 6.37 -28.95 3.91
CA ASP A 22 6.94 -30.00 4.78
C ASP A 22 8.02 -30.81 4.05
N ASP A 23 9.15 -30.18 3.75
CA ASP A 23 10.44 -30.83 3.56
C ASP A 23 11.53 -29.77 3.73
N GLY A 24 12.20 -29.77 4.89
CA GLY A 24 13.27 -28.82 5.17
C GLY A 24 14.48 -29.06 4.26
N SER A 25 14.45 -28.51 3.05
CA SER A 25 15.60 -28.17 2.21
C SER A 25 15.09 -27.35 1.03
N ALA A 26 15.11 -26.02 1.15
CA ALA A 26 14.95 -25.17 -0.03
C ALA A 26 16.08 -25.51 -1.00
N PRO A 27 15.82 -26.00 -2.22
CA PRO A 27 16.85 -25.95 -3.24
C PRO A 27 17.20 -24.47 -3.38
N VAL A 28 18.49 -24.13 -3.28
CA VAL A 28 19.00 -22.87 -3.81
C VAL A 28 18.70 -22.93 -5.30
N ARG A 29 17.50 -22.47 -5.69
CA ARG A 29 17.14 -22.30 -7.08
C ARG A 29 17.96 -21.12 -7.56
N GLY A 30 18.93 -21.42 -8.43
CA GLY A 30 19.53 -20.37 -9.25
C GLY A 30 18.45 -19.71 -10.10
N PRO A 31 18.63 -18.45 -10.53
CA PRO A 31 17.61 -17.71 -11.25
C PRO A 31 17.22 -18.47 -12.52
N GLU A 32 16.09 -19.18 -12.47
CA GLU A 32 15.42 -19.66 -13.66
C GLU A 32 15.00 -18.43 -14.49
N GLU A 33 15.10 -18.54 -15.82
CA GLU A 33 14.84 -17.44 -16.76
C GLU A 33 13.48 -16.76 -16.51
N GLY A 34 12.50 -17.53 -16.04
CA GLY A 34 11.17 -17.04 -15.62
C GLY A 34 11.21 -16.07 -14.43
N ASP A 35 12.11 -16.27 -13.46
CA ASP A 35 12.23 -15.39 -12.30
C ASP A 35 12.85 -14.04 -12.69
N ALA A 36 13.79 -14.06 -13.63
CA ALA A 36 14.39 -12.82 -14.16
C ALA A 36 13.34 -11.97 -14.89
N VAL A 37 12.52 -12.60 -15.73
CA VAL A 37 11.41 -11.94 -16.44
C VAL A 37 10.37 -11.42 -15.44
N GLN A 38 9.99 -12.23 -14.46
CA GLN A 38 9.01 -11.83 -13.45
C GLN A 38 9.51 -10.65 -12.61
N ARG A 39 10.79 -10.67 -12.17
CA ARG A 39 11.39 -9.53 -11.46
C ARG A 39 11.43 -8.27 -12.31
N ALA A 40 11.82 -8.38 -13.58
CA ALA A 40 11.85 -7.25 -14.51
C ALA A 40 10.44 -6.67 -14.75
N TRP A 41 9.44 -7.53 -14.88
CA TRP A 41 8.03 -7.12 -14.99
C TRP A 41 7.55 -6.38 -13.73
N HIS A 42 7.75 -6.94 -12.54
CA HIS A 42 7.37 -6.28 -11.29
C HIS A 42 8.06 -4.92 -11.10
N GLY A 43 9.34 -4.82 -11.48
CA GLY A 43 10.07 -3.56 -11.48
C GLY A 43 9.45 -2.52 -12.42
N THR A 44 9.10 -2.94 -13.65
CA THR A 44 8.46 -2.06 -14.63
C THR A 44 7.09 -1.58 -14.15
N VAL A 45 6.27 -2.48 -13.62
CA VAL A 45 4.97 -2.14 -13.02
C VAL A 45 5.14 -1.17 -11.86
N ALA A 46 6.15 -1.37 -10.99
CA ALA A 46 6.43 -0.44 -9.89
C ALA A 46 6.79 0.96 -10.39
N VAL A 47 7.62 1.07 -11.43
CA VAL A 47 7.98 2.35 -12.06
C VAL A 47 6.74 3.04 -12.65
N VAL A 48 5.92 2.31 -13.41
CA VAL A 48 4.69 2.86 -14.00
C VAL A 48 3.71 3.31 -12.92
N ARG A 49 3.55 2.54 -11.84
CA ARG A 49 2.73 2.93 -10.68
C ARG A 49 3.25 4.20 -10.01
N GLY A 50 4.57 4.34 -9.90
CA GLY A 50 5.24 5.54 -9.44
C GLY A 50 4.90 6.77 -10.27
N LEU A 51 5.03 6.65 -11.60
CA LEU A 51 4.75 7.74 -12.54
C LEU A 51 3.26 8.10 -12.59
N ALA A 52 2.37 7.11 -12.52
CA ALA A 52 0.93 7.32 -12.50
C ALA A 52 0.41 7.86 -11.14
N GLY A 53 1.28 7.96 -10.13
CA GLY A 53 0.90 8.39 -8.78
C GLY A 53 0.04 7.36 -8.04
N LEU A 54 0.06 6.10 -8.46
CA LEU A 54 -0.63 4.99 -7.79
C LEU A 54 0.07 4.57 -6.49
N ASP A 55 1.30 5.04 -6.26
CA ASP A 55 2.09 4.79 -5.05
C ASP A 55 2.13 6.01 -4.10
N LYS A 56 1.22 6.98 -4.30
CA LYS A 56 1.21 8.24 -3.55
C LYS A 56 1.01 8.01 -2.04
N TYR A 57 0.18 7.05 -1.68
CA TYR A 57 -0.06 6.65 -0.28
C TYR A 57 1.18 5.96 0.32
N ASP A 58 1.79 5.00 -0.38
CA ASP A 58 3.00 4.32 0.09
C ASP A 58 4.14 5.32 0.34
N ARG A 59 4.28 6.31 -0.55
CA ARG A 59 5.23 7.41 -0.39
C ARG A 59 4.90 8.29 0.81
N TYR A 60 3.62 8.57 1.07
CA TYR A 60 3.19 9.28 2.28
C TYR A 60 3.58 8.52 3.55
N VAL A 61 3.30 7.21 3.63
CA VAL A 61 3.65 6.39 4.79
C VAL A 61 5.16 6.37 5.00
N ALA A 62 5.94 6.18 3.93
CA ALA A 62 7.40 6.20 4.00
C ALA A 62 7.94 7.58 4.42
N HIS A 63 7.31 8.66 3.97
CA HIS A 63 7.66 10.01 4.39
C HIS A 63 7.32 10.25 5.86
N GLN A 64 6.10 9.92 6.29
CA GLN A 64 5.64 10.09 7.66
C GLN A 64 6.52 9.29 8.62
N SER A 65 6.84 8.04 8.30
CA SER A 65 7.73 7.21 9.11
C SER A 65 9.15 7.80 9.28
N ARG A 66 9.60 8.61 8.32
CA ARG A 66 10.94 9.25 8.35
C ARG A 66 10.92 10.62 9.00
N THR A 67 9.86 11.40 8.81
CA THR A 67 9.77 12.81 9.24
C THR A 67 9.05 12.96 10.58
N HIS A 68 8.02 12.14 10.82
CA HIS A 68 7.10 12.23 11.95
C HIS A 68 6.75 10.83 12.49
N PRO A 69 7.71 10.12 13.11
CA PRO A 69 7.48 8.76 13.60
C PRO A 69 6.48 8.69 14.76
N ASP A 70 6.27 9.79 15.50
CA ASP A 70 5.39 9.85 16.68
C ASP A 70 3.94 10.27 16.35
N GLU A 71 3.66 10.65 15.10
CA GLU A 71 2.32 11.10 14.68
C GLU A 71 1.56 9.96 14.00
N PRO A 72 0.28 9.73 14.33
CA PRO A 72 -0.50 8.66 13.72
C PRO A 72 -0.62 8.81 12.20
N LEU A 73 -0.40 7.70 11.49
CA LEU A 73 -0.60 7.62 10.05
C LEU A 73 -2.08 7.81 9.72
N LEU A 74 -2.36 8.66 8.73
CA LEU A 74 -3.69 8.77 8.11
C LEU A 74 -4.04 7.44 7.45
N SER A 75 -5.31 7.02 7.55
CA SER A 75 -5.79 5.93 6.71
C SER A 75 -5.78 6.35 5.24
N GLU A 76 -5.76 5.38 4.33
CA GLU A 76 -5.72 5.64 2.88
C GLU A 76 -6.89 6.53 2.42
N ALA A 77 -8.11 6.28 2.92
CA ALA A 77 -9.30 7.07 2.59
C ALA A 77 -9.20 8.52 3.09
N GLU A 78 -8.65 8.73 4.28
CA GLU A 78 -8.43 10.06 4.86
C GLU A 78 -7.35 10.82 4.10
N PHE A 79 -6.26 10.14 3.72
CA PHE A 79 -5.20 10.72 2.90
C PHE A 79 -5.73 11.25 1.56
N TRP A 80 -6.57 10.47 0.88
CA TRP A 80 -7.18 10.91 -0.39
C TRP A 80 -8.16 12.07 -0.20
N ARG A 81 -8.97 12.05 0.86
CA ARG A 81 -9.84 13.18 1.22
C ARG A 81 -9.04 14.46 1.46
N CYS A 82 -8.00 14.40 2.29
CA CYS A 82 -7.13 15.55 2.57
C CYS A 82 -6.40 16.03 1.31
N SER A 83 -5.94 15.12 0.47
CA SER A 83 -5.30 15.46 -0.81
C SER A 83 -6.25 16.24 -1.74
N TRP A 84 -7.51 15.81 -1.83
CA TRP A 84 -8.51 16.51 -2.65
C TRP A 84 -8.88 17.88 -2.08
N ASP A 85 -9.03 17.98 -0.76
CA ASP A 85 -9.31 19.26 -0.10
C ASP A 85 -8.16 20.25 -0.28
N ALA A 86 -6.91 19.77 -0.16
CA ALA A 86 -5.72 20.58 -0.40
C ALA A 86 -5.67 21.12 -1.84
N GLU A 87 -6.02 20.30 -2.83
CA GLU A 87 -6.12 20.73 -4.23
C GLU A 87 -7.25 21.76 -4.43
N GLY A 88 -8.42 21.52 -3.82
CA GLY A 88 -9.57 22.43 -3.89
C GLY A 88 -9.33 23.79 -3.23
N ARG A 89 -8.44 23.83 -2.22
CA ARG A 89 -8.01 25.03 -1.49
C ARG A 89 -6.81 25.74 -2.11
N ASN A 90 -6.10 25.10 -3.05
CA ASN A 90 -4.95 25.69 -3.70
C ASN A 90 -5.43 26.82 -4.64
N PRO A 91 -5.13 28.11 -4.36
CA PRO A 91 -5.59 29.20 -5.21
C PRO A 91 -4.98 29.12 -6.62
N LYS A 92 -3.86 28.41 -6.81
CA LYS A 92 -3.25 28.16 -8.11
C LYS A 92 -3.99 27.13 -8.96
N ALA A 93 -4.86 26.31 -8.37
CA ALA A 93 -5.70 25.35 -9.09
C ALA A 93 -6.92 25.99 -9.75
N ARG A 94 -7.19 27.27 -9.46
CA ARG A 94 -8.28 28.06 -10.04
C ARG A 94 -7.72 29.11 -11.01
N CYS A 95 -7.15 28.65 -12.11
CA CYS A 95 -6.93 29.50 -13.27
C CYS A 95 -8.16 29.38 -14.16
N CYS A 96 -9.06 30.36 -14.05
CA CYS A 96 -9.84 30.83 -15.18
C CYS A 96 -8.96 31.75 -16.03
#